data_AF-A0A9D7NKR2-F1
#
_entry.id   AF-A0A9D7NKR2-F1
#
_cell.length_a   1.000
_cell.length_b   1.000
_cell.length_c   1.000
_cell.angle_alpha   90.00
_cell.angle_beta   90.00
_cell.angle_gamma   90.00
#
_symmetry.space_group_name_H-M   'P 1'
#
loop_
_entity.id
_entity.type
_entity.pdbx_description
1 polymer ?
#
loop_
_entity_poly.entity_id
_entity_poly.type
_entity_poly.pdbx_seq_one_letter_code
_entity_poly.pdbx_strand_id
1 'polypeptide(L)'
;GVCALYILLGMAEVRDVRYRRLVLAALVAGAAAGLKLTALPYCVALGAAAAVALPAGQRINGLLIFGLSGLIGGLITLGPWAIRVWQATGNPLFPYYNQWFQSPDADITSYVFSLYRPETWWEAVASPWHLATGARWFSELPTADARLLLGWLAVVAFVLRVWRNKLSMTVLDKRETILAVFFVVSYAGWMALHTIHRYTIGLELVAVLLLVVGLAHRRAAGLALGMVLMTLLQLVTVSPDWGRGAYTTPFAFNAHPNYPGGSVLASFSGAPIGYVAVGLPTEVPLLGLNNNLVSTTTCRRWQLDGLRALHSAKYLWTVQSDAVTTPDELSASRAYGVHVGAPCRKIQSSLQAFWVCPSHMNSSGATICLQDFADNPDE
;
A
#
# COMPACT_ATOMS: atom_id res chain seq x y z
N GLY A 1 -4.17 -6.35 -12.79
CA GLY A 1 -4.35 -7.66 -12.12
C GLY A 1 -5.41 -8.51 -12.81
N VAL A 2 -6.69 -8.33 -12.45
CA VAL A 2 -7.82 -9.17 -12.92
C VAL A 2 -7.96 -9.22 -14.45
N CYS A 3 -7.79 -8.09 -15.15
CA CYS A 3 -7.83 -8.07 -16.62
C CYS A 3 -6.75 -8.95 -17.26
N ALA A 4 -5.53 -8.96 -16.71
CA ALA A 4 -4.45 -9.82 -17.20
C ALA A 4 -4.75 -11.31 -16.94
N LEU A 5 -5.33 -11.64 -15.77
CA LEU A 5 -5.78 -12.99 -15.47
C LEU A 5 -6.87 -13.46 -16.45
N TYR A 6 -7.84 -12.59 -16.76
CA TYR A 6 -8.87 -12.87 -17.75
C TYR A 6 -8.29 -13.20 -19.13
N ILE A 7 -7.28 -12.43 -19.59
CA ILE A 7 -6.58 -12.71 -20.85
C ILE A 7 -5.92 -14.09 -20.83
N LEU A 8 -5.26 -14.46 -19.71
CA LEU A 8 -4.64 -15.78 -19.54
C LEU A 8 -5.66 -16.92 -19.51
N LEU A 9 -6.83 -16.73 -18.89
CA LEU A 9 -7.92 -17.71 -18.91
C LEU A 9 -8.45 -17.97 -20.32
N GLY A 10 -8.46 -16.93 -21.17
CA GLY A 10 -8.79 -17.04 -22.59
C GLY A 10 -7.75 -17.80 -23.42
N MET A 11 -6.54 -18.02 -22.90
CA MET A 11 -5.52 -18.86 -23.53
C MET A 11 -5.70 -20.36 -23.20
N ALA A 12 -6.55 -20.71 -22.22
CA ALA A 12 -6.84 -22.10 -21.90
C ALA A 12 -7.56 -22.84 -23.06
N GLU A 13 -8.34 -22.11 -23.87
CA GLU A 13 -9.10 -22.63 -25.01
C GLU A 13 -8.28 -22.79 -26.29
N VAL A 14 -7.17 -22.05 -26.43
CA VAL A 14 -6.44 -21.93 -27.69
C VAL A 14 -5.23 -22.86 -27.67
N ARG A 15 -5.06 -23.68 -28.72
CA ARG A 15 -3.89 -24.58 -28.86
C ARG A 15 -2.60 -23.83 -29.19
N ASP A 16 -2.70 -22.73 -29.93
CA ASP A 16 -1.57 -21.89 -30.33
C ASP A 16 -1.33 -20.72 -29.37
N VAL A 17 -0.06 -20.43 -29.11
CA VAL A 17 0.34 -19.29 -28.28
C VAL A 17 0.15 -18.00 -29.05
N ARG A 18 -0.82 -17.20 -28.61
CA ARG A 18 -1.02 -15.84 -29.12
C ARG A 18 -0.10 -14.88 -28.36
N TYR A 19 1.15 -14.74 -28.78
CA TYR A 19 2.15 -13.88 -28.13
C TYR A 19 1.65 -12.44 -27.89
N ARG A 20 0.82 -11.88 -28.79
CA ARG A 20 0.18 -10.57 -28.57
C ARG A 20 -0.66 -10.49 -27.29
N ARG A 21 -1.43 -11.55 -26.99
CA ARG A 21 -2.24 -11.62 -25.75
C ARG A 21 -1.35 -11.75 -24.53
N LEU A 22 -0.28 -12.53 -24.63
CA LEU A 22 0.70 -12.72 -23.56
C LEU A 22 1.41 -11.40 -23.22
N VAL A 23 1.89 -10.68 -24.24
CA VAL A 23 2.51 -9.35 -24.11
C VAL A 23 1.53 -8.36 -23.49
N LEU A 24 0.28 -8.32 -23.95
CA LEU A 24 -0.73 -7.42 -23.38
C LEU A 24 -1.02 -7.74 -21.90
N ALA A 25 -1.19 -9.01 -21.55
CA ALA A 25 -1.39 -9.44 -20.17
C ALA A 25 -0.21 -9.04 -19.28
N ALA A 26 1.02 -9.24 -19.77
CA ALA A 26 2.25 -8.87 -19.09
C ALA A 26 2.39 -7.36 -18.90
N LEU A 27 2.16 -6.55 -19.94
CA LEU A 27 2.20 -5.09 -19.85
C LEU A 27 1.21 -4.57 -18.82
N VAL A 28 -0.02 -5.10 -18.81
CA VAL A 28 -1.05 -4.74 -17.81
C VAL A 28 -0.68 -5.18 -16.40
N ALA A 29 -0.01 -6.34 -16.26
CA ALA A 29 0.52 -6.80 -14.97
C ALA A 29 1.61 -5.84 -14.46
N GLY A 30 2.61 -5.56 -15.29
CA GLY A 30 3.69 -4.63 -15.00
C GLY A 30 3.21 -3.24 -14.64
N ALA A 31 2.31 -2.68 -15.46
CA ALA A 31 1.71 -1.38 -15.22
C ALA A 31 1.01 -1.32 -13.86
N ALA A 32 0.31 -2.37 -13.46
CA ALA A 32 -0.33 -2.45 -12.15
C ALA A 32 0.69 -2.43 -10.99
N ALA A 33 1.81 -3.16 -11.11
CA ALA A 33 2.90 -3.11 -10.12
C ALA A 33 3.57 -1.73 -10.06
N GLY A 34 3.78 -1.07 -11.21
CA GLY A 34 4.40 0.25 -11.24
C GLY A 34 3.49 1.37 -10.72
N LEU A 35 2.17 1.27 -10.93
CA LEU A 35 1.19 2.19 -10.34
C LEU A 35 0.96 1.94 -8.85
N LYS A 36 1.12 0.68 -8.41
CA LYS A 36 0.96 0.30 -7.01
C LYS A 36 1.85 -0.89 -6.70
N LEU A 37 2.96 -0.64 -6.00
CA LEU A 37 3.98 -1.66 -5.68
C LEU A 37 3.39 -2.87 -4.94
N THR A 38 2.33 -2.67 -4.15
CA THR A 38 1.62 -3.76 -3.45
C THR A 38 0.91 -4.73 -4.40
N ALA A 39 0.90 -4.47 -5.71
CA ALA A 39 0.41 -5.39 -6.73
C ALA A 39 1.47 -6.43 -7.17
N LEU A 40 2.72 -6.32 -6.71
CA LEU A 40 3.81 -7.22 -7.08
C LEU A 40 3.52 -8.72 -6.81
N PRO A 41 2.94 -9.13 -5.66
CA PRO A 41 2.54 -10.54 -5.44
C PRO A 41 1.64 -11.10 -6.55
N TYR A 42 0.70 -10.28 -7.02
CA TYR A 42 -0.21 -10.67 -8.09
C TYR A 42 0.49 -10.78 -9.44
N CYS A 43 1.54 -10.00 -9.69
CA CYS A 43 2.32 -10.07 -10.93
C CYS A 43 3.16 -11.34 -10.99
N VAL A 44 3.77 -11.73 -9.87
CA VAL A 44 4.45 -13.03 -9.73
C VAL A 44 3.46 -14.18 -9.94
N ALA A 45 2.26 -14.08 -9.34
CA ALA A 45 1.20 -15.05 -9.53
C ALA A 45 0.70 -15.13 -10.99
N LEU A 46 0.66 -14.01 -11.72
CA LEU A 46 0.35 -14.02 -13.16
C LEU A 46 1.44 -14.70 -13.98
N GLY A 47 2.71 -14.55 -13.62
CA GLY A 47 3.81 -15.29 -14.25
C GLY A 47 3.67 -16.79 -14.06
N ALA A 48 3.36 -17.24 -12.83
CA ALA A 48 3.08 -18.64 -12.54
C ALA A 48 1.84 -19.16 -13.30
N ALA A 49 0.76 -18.37 -13.34
CA ALA A 49 -0.44 -18.67 -14.10
C ALA A 49 -0.17 -18.75 -15.62
N ALA A 50 0.69 -17.89 -16.15
CA ALA A 50 1.13 -17.93 -17.55
C ALA A 50 1.92 -19.20 -17.86
N ALA A 51 2.76 -19.67 -16.93
CA ALA A 51 3.49 -20.94 -17.08
C ALA A 51 2.55 -22.14 -17.28
N VAL A 52 1.39 -22.14 -16.59
CA VAL A 52 0.34 -23.15 -16.73
C VAL A 52 -0.45 -22.97 -18.03
N ALA A 53 -0.74 -21.73 -18.42
CA ALA A 53 -1.48 -21.44 -19.64
C ALA A 53 -0.71 -21.87 -20.91
N LEU A 54 0.62 -21.72 -20.91
CA LEU A 54 1.50 -21.99 -22.04
C LEU A 54 1.79 -23.49 -22.24
N PRO A 55 1.87 -23.96 -23.50
CA PRO A 55 2.38 -25.30 -23.83
C PRO A 55 3.82 -25.50 -23.35
N ALA A 56 4.18 -26.74 -22.97
CA ALA A 56 5.49 -27.05 -22.39
C ALA A 56 6.68 -26.57 -23.26
N GLY A 57 6.64 -26.82 -24.57
CA GLY A 57 7.72 -26.43 -25.49
C GLY A 57 7.87 -24.92 -25.72
N GLN A 58 6.89 -24.11 -25.33
CA GLN A 58 6.92 -22.64 -25.51
C GLN A 58 7.00 -21.90 -24.17
N ARG A 59 7.04 -22.63 -23.05
CA ARG A 59 6.95 -22.06 -21.70
C ARG A 59 8.10 -21.12 -21.39
N ILE A 60 9.34 -21.49 -21.71
CA ILE A 60 10.53 -20.67 -21.42
C ILE A 60 10.45 -19.35 -22.20
N ASN A 61 10.31 -19.43 -23.53
CA ASN A 61 10.23 -18.23 -24.38
C ASN A 61 9.03 -17.35 -24.02
N GLY A 62 7.87 -17.95 -23.75
CA GLY A 62 6.69 -17.22 -23.31
C GLY A 62 6.88 -16.52 -21.96
N LEU A 63 7.53 -17.17 -20.99
CA LEU A 63 7.84 -16.56 -19.69
C LEU A 63 8.89 -15.45 -19.80
N LEU A 64 9.89 -15.58 -20.67
CA LEU A 64 10.84 -14.50 -20.97
C LEU A 64 10.12 -13.29 -21.57
N ILE A 65 9.26 -13.52 -22.57
CA ILE A 65 8.43 -12.46 -23.18
C ILE A 65 7.51 -11.83 -22.14
N PHE A 66 6.89 -12.63 -21.28
CA PHE A 66 6.03 -12.15 -20.21
C PHE A 66 6.82 -11.30 -19.20
N GLY A 67 8.00 -11.76 -18.78
CA GLY A 67 8.87 -11.03 -17.86
C GLY A 67 9.34 -9.69 -18.43
N LEU A 68 9.85 -9.68 -19.66
CA LEU A 68 10.33 -8.46 -20.32
C LEU A 68 9.18 -7.46 -20.58
N SER A 69 8.04 -7.95 -21.06
CA SER A 69 6.87 -7.10 -21.29
C SER A 69 6.31 -6.54 -19.97
N GLY A 70 6.32 -7.33 -18.90
CA GLY A 70 5.95 -6.87 -17.56
C GLY A 70 6.91 -5.82 -17.02
N LEU A 71 8.22 -6.00 -17.21
CA LEU A 71 9.22 -5.01 -16.82
C LEU A 71 8.99 -3.69 -17.57
N ILE A 72 8.75 -3.73 -18.89
CA ILE A 72 8.44 -2.54 -19.69
C ILE A 72 7.18 -1.84 -19.16
N GLY A 73 6.11 -2.60 -18.90
CA GLY A 73 4.86 -2.04 -18.36
C GLY A 73 5.07 -1.35 -17.01
N GLY A 74 5.87 -1.94 -16.13
CA GLY A 74 6.21 -1.37 -14.83
C GLY A 74 7.12 -0.14 -14.93
N LEU A 75 8.13 -0.16 -15.80
CA LEU A 75 9.03 0.98 -16.00
C LEU A 75 8.31 2.20 -16.60
N ILE A 76 7.38 1.99 -17.52
CA ILE A 76 6.60 3.09 -18.11
C ILE A 76 5.73 3.78 -17.05
N THR A 77 5.16 3.03 -16.09
CA THR A 77 4.27 3.62 -15.08
C THR A 77 4.99 4.11 -13.83
N LEU A 78 6.03 3.40 -13.37
CA LEU A 78 6.79 3.77 -12.17
C LEU A 78 7.97 4.69 -12.47
N GLY A 79 8.65 4.50 -13.60
CA GLY A 79 9.92 5.14 -13.93
C GLY A 79 9.91 6.67 -13.79
N PRO A 80 8.94 7.39 -14.38
CA PRO A 80 8.89 8.85 -14.26
C PRO A 80 8.80 9.34 -12.81
N TRP A 81 8.04 8.64 -11.96
CA TRP A 81 7.94 8.97 -10.53
C TRP A 81 9.21 8.59 -9.78
N ALA A 82 9.73 7.37 -10.00
CA ALA A 82 10.94 6.88 -9.37
C ALA A 82 12.16 7.77 -9.65
N ILE A 83 12.29 8.33 -10.86
CA ILE A 83 13.35 9.31 -11.20
C ILE A 83 13.20 10.58 -10.36
N ARG A 84 11.99 11.13 -10.21
CA ARG A 84 11.77 12.32 -9.39
C ARG A 84 12.09 12.07 -7.91
N VAL A 85 11.66 10.93 -7.37
CA VAL A 85 11.97 10.56 -5.98
C VAL A 85 13.46 10.31 -5.80
N TRP A 86 14.13 9.69 -6.76
CA TRP A 86 15.59 9.54 -6.77
C TRP A 86 16.29 10.90 -6.73
N GLN A 87 15.89 11.85 -7.59
CA GLN A 87 16.50 13.18 -7.62
C GLN A 87 16.30 13.93 -6.29
N ALA A 88 15.14 13.75 -5.65
CA ALA A 88 14.83 14.39 -4.38
C ALA A 88 15.57 13.76 -3.20
N THR A 89 15.68 12.43 -3.14
CA THR A 89 16.07 11.70 -1.92
C THR A 89 17.30 10.81 -2.08
N GLY A 90 17.74 10.52 -3.30
CA GLY A 90 18.74 9.50 -3.59
C GLY A 90 18.21 8.06 -3.58
N ASN A 91 16.91 7.84 -3.38
CA ASN A 91 16.27 6.52 -3.36
C ASN A 91 15.02 6.52 -4.26
N PRO A 92 14.91 5.67 -5.30
CA PRO A 92 13.77 5.69 -6.23
C PRO A 92 12.46 5.18 -5.63
N LEU A 93 12.54 4.51 -4.48
CA LEU A 93 11.43 3.90 -3.76
C LEU A 93 11.34 4.41 -2.32
N PHE A 94 11.89 5.60 -2.06
CA PHE A 94 12.00 6.19 -0.73
C PHE A 94 10.68 6.09 0.06
N PRO A 95 10.71 5.67 1.34
CA PRO A 95 11.89 5.28 2.15
C PRO A 95 12.21 3.77 2.05
N TYR A 96 11.52 3.00 1.22
CA TYR A 96 11.76 1.55 1.13
C TYR A 96 13.16 1.24 0.61
N TYR A 97 13.71 0.11 1.07
CA TYR A 97 15.00 -0.41 0.64
C TYR A 97 16.19 0.53 0.94
N ASN A 98 16.06 1.41 1.93
CA ASN A 98 17.10 2.37 2.26
C ASN A 98 18.37 1.74 2.83
N GLN A 99 18.33 0.49 3.29
CA GLN A 99 19.51 -0.29 3.61
C GLN A 99 20.48 -0.49 2.42
N TRP A 100 20.00 -0.29 1.18
CA TRP A 100 20.81 -0.39 -0.04
C TRP A 100 21.03 0.96 -0.72
N PHE A 101 19.99 1.80 -0.83
CA PHE A 101 20.10 3.11 -1.47
C PHE A 101 20.77 4.17 -0.58
N GLN A 102 20.72 3.98 0.75
CA GLN A 102 21.40 4.83 1.73
C GLN A 102 21.08 6.33 1.56
N SER A 103 19.82 6.66 1.29
CA SER A 103 19.34 8.04 1.31
C SER A 103 19.68 8.69 2.65
N PRO A 104 20.22 9.93 2.66
CA PRO A 104 20.50 10.66 3.90
C PRO A 104 19.22 11.03 4.67
N ASP A 105 18.05 11.00 4.03
CA ASP A 105 16.78 11.46 4.58
C ASP A 105 15.99 10.37 5.34
N ALA A 106 16.51 9.13 5.42
CA ALA A 106 15.88 8.03 6.15
C ALA A 106 16.92 7.11 6.83
N ASP A 107 16.50 6.32 7.81
CA ASP A 107 17.38 5.35 8.46
C ASP A 107 17.87 4.31 7.47
N ILE A 108 19.08 3.80 7.69
CA ILE A 108 19.65 2.69 6.91
C ILE A 108 19.03 1.38 7.42
N THR A 109 17.73 1.23 7.20
CA THR A 109 16.92 0.10 7.67
C THR A 109 15.89 -0.34 6.63
N SER A 110 15.28 -1.49 6.87
CA SER A 110 14.17 -1.99 6.09
C SER A 110 12.85 -1.42 6.59
N TYR A 111 12.18 -0.62 5.76
CA TYR A 111 10.86 -0.06 6.04
C TYR A 111 9.68 -0.99 5.68
N VAL A 112 9.94 -2.27 5.38
CA VAL A 112 8.88 -3.19 4.97
C VAL A 112 7.99 -3.53 6.16
N PHE A 113 6.78 -2.99 6.15
CA PHE A 113 5.76 -3.14 7.20
C PHE A 113 5.46 -4.62 7.52
N SER A 114 5.63 -5.02 8.78
CA SER A 114 5.60 -6.43 9.23
C SER A 114 4.51 -6.76 10.24
N LEU A 115 3.73 -5.79 10.73
CA LEU A 115 2.84 -5.96 11.89
C LEU A 115 1.83 -7.11 11.75
N TYR A 116 1.31 -7.34 10.54
CA TYR A 116 0.30 -8.38 10.29
C TYR A 116 0.87 -9.69 9.79
N ARG A 117 2.20 -9.80 9.59
CA ARG A 117 2.79 -11.07 9.13
C ARG A 117 2.66 -12.12 10.23
N PRO A 118 2.43 -13.40 9.89
CA PRO A 118 2.51 -14.47 10.88
C PRO A 118 3.95 -14.60 11.38
N GLU A 119 4.12 -14.89 12.66
CA GLU A 119 5.43 -15.14 13.26
C GLU A 119 5.88 -16.58 13.03
N THR A 120 4.93 -17.50 12.83
CA THR A 120 5.18 -18.94 12.65
C THR A 120 4.51 -19.49 11.41
N TRP A 121 5.05 -20.60 10.89
CA TRP A 121 4.45 -21.32 9.77
C TRP A 121 3.03 -21.83 10.10
N TRP A 122 2.77 -22.17 11.36
CA TRP A 122 1.46 -22.67 11.77
C TRP A 122 0.41 -21.56 11.79
N GLU A 123 0.79 -20.38 12.25
CA GLU A 123 -0.04 -19.19 12.16
C GLU A 123 -0.33 -18.81 10.69
N ALA A 124 0.66 -18.99 9.80
CA ALA A 124 0.47 -18.76 8.37
C ALA A 124 -0.59 -19.72 7.75
N VAL A 125 -0.57 -20.99 8.14
CA VAL A 125 -1.57 -22.01 7.73
C VAL A 125 -2.93 -21.73 8.34
N ALA A 126 -2.99 -21.28 9.60
CA ALA A 126 -4.24 -20.93 10.28
C ALA A 126 -4.80 -19.56 9.85
N SER A 127 -4.05 -18.74 9.11
CA SER A 127 -4.44 -17.37 8.73
C SER A 127 -5.77 -17.26 7.98
N PRO A 128 -6.14 -18.15 7.02
CA PRO A 128 -7.45 -18.09 6.39
C PRO A 128 -8.59 -18.31 7.39
N TRP A 129 -8.36 -19.17 8.39
CA TRP A 129 -9.33 -19.42 9.48
C TRP A 129 -9.41 -18.22 10.42
N HIS A 130 -8.28 -17.65 10.83
CA HIS A 130 -8.25 -16.46 11.68
C HIS A 130 -8.92 -15.26 11.02
N LEU A 131 -8.75 -15.07 9.70
CA LEU A 131 -9.45 -14.03 8.96
C LEU A 131 -10.95 -14.33 8.87
N ALA A 132 -11.34 -15.58 8.65
CA ALA A 132 -12.76 -15.96 8.57
C ALA A 132 -13.52 -15.73 9.88
N THR A 133 -12.88 -15.96 11.03
CA THR A 133 -13.50 -15.83 12.35
C THR A 133 -13.29 -14.46 12.99
N GLY A 134 -12.42 -13.62 12.44
CA GLY A 134 -11.98 -12.37 13.06
C GLY A 134 -11.11 -12.58 14.31
N ALA A 135 -10.58 -13.80 14.53
CA ALA A 135 -9.75 -14.12 15.69
C ALA A 135 -8.42 -13.37 15.71
N ARG A 136 -7.95 -12.91 14.55
CA ARG A 136 -6.77 -12.04 14.41
C ARG A 136 -7.12 -10.87 13.51
N TRP A 137 -6.61 -9.69 13.85
CA TRP A 137 -6.77 -8.51 13.02
C TRP A 137 -5.73 -8.52 11.90
N PHE A 138 -6.22 -8.47 10.66
CA PHE A 138 -5.41 -8.31 9.46
C PHE A 138 -5.50 -6.86 8.95
N SER A 139 -6.01 -5.95 9.76
CA SER A 139 -6.11 -4.52 9.44
C SER A 139 -6.08 -3.68 10.73
N GLU A 140 -6.12 -2.36 10.57
CA GLU A 140 -6.15 -1.41 11.69
C GLU A 140 -7.46 -1.48 12.49
N LEU A 141 -8.54 -1.98 11.86
CA LEU A 141 -9.86 -2.13 12.45
C LEU A 141 -10.27 -3.62 12.47
N PRO A 142 -11.25 -4.01 13.31
CA PRO A 142 -11.82 -5.35 13.29
C PRO A 142 -12.28 -5.76 11.88
N THR A 143 -11.85 -6.94 11.44
CA THR A 143 -12.14 -7.51 10.12
C THR A 143 -12.44 -9.00 10.25
N ALA A 144 -13.46 -9.47 9.56
CA ALA A 144 -13.72 -10.89 9.39
C ALA A 144 -14.20 -11.18 7.96
N ASP A 145 -13.52 -12.08 7.25
CA ASP A 145 -13.84 -12.44 5.87
C ASP A 145 -13.47 -13.90 5.56
N ALA A 146 -14.47 -14.73 5.26
CA ALA A 146 -14.29 -16.15 4.97
C ALA A 146 -13.92 -16.47 3.51
N ARG A 147 -13.85 -15.48 2.61
CA ARG A 147 -13.57 -15.69 1.17
C ARG A 147 -12.24 -16.41 0.96
N LEU A 148 -11.18 -16.03 1.66
CA LEU A 148 -9.87 -16.68 1.49
C LEU A 148 -9.88 -18.14 1.97
N LEU A 149 -10.58 -18.42 3.07
CA LEU A 149 -10.79 -19.79 3.55
C LEU A 149 -11.54 -20.63 2.51
N LEU A 150 -12.63 -20.09 1.95
CA LEU A 150 -13.38 -20.77 0.88
C LEU A 150 -12.55 -20.96 -0.39
N GLY A 151 -11.68 -20.01 -0.73
CA GLY A 151 -10.72 -20.16 -1.83
C GLY A 151 -9.78 -21.34 -1.62
N TRP A 152 -9.22 -21.49 -0.42
CA TRP A 152 -8.41 -22.66 -0.05
C TRP A 152 -9.20 -23.97 -0.10
N LEU A 153 -10.42 -23.99 0.42
CA LEU A 153 -11.30 -25.17 0.33
C LEU A 153 -11.62 -25.53 -1.13
N ALA A 154 -11.82 -24.54 -2.00
CA ALA A 154 -12.02 -24.75 -3.43
C ALA A 154 -10.77 -25.35 -4.10
N VAL A 155 -9.56 -24.86 -3.76
CA VAL A 155 -8.29 -25.46 -4.22
C VAL A 155 -8.16 -26.91 -3.77
N VAL A 156 -8.44 -27.21 -2.50
CA VAL A 156 -8.38 -28.59 -1.98
C VAL A 156 -9.38 -29.49 -2.71
N ALA A 157 -10.63 -29.04 -2.87
CA ALA A 157 -11.66 -29.77 -3.59
C ALA A 157 -11.25 -30.04 -5.05
N PHE A 158 -10.65 -29.06 -5.72
CA PHE A 158 -10.11 -29.19 -7.07
C PHE A 158 -8.99 -30.24 -7.14
N VAL A 159 -7.99 -30.16 -6.26
CA VAL A 159 -6.87 -31.12 -6.21
C VAL A 159 -7.38 -32.54 -5.98
N LEU A 160 -8.30 -32.73 -5.03
CA LEU A 160 -8.91 -34.04 -4.76
C LEU A 160 -9.69 -34.56 -5.96
N ARG A 161 -10.41 -33.70 -6.68
CA ARG A 161 -11.17 -34.06 -7.89
C ARG A 161 -10.25 -34.54 -9.01
N VAL A 162 -9.17 -33.80 -9.28
CA VAL A 162 -8.17 -34.18 -10.30
C VAL A 162 -7.42 -35.44 -9.91
N TRP A 163 -7.06 -35.61 -8.62
CA TRP A 163 -6.37 -36.81 -8.16
C TRP A 163 -7.23 -38.08 -8.27
N ARG A 164 -8.53 -37.99 -8.00
CA ARG A 164 -9.48 -39.10 -8.13
C ARG A 164 -9.80 -39.42 -9.58
N ASN A 165 -9.98 -38.40 -10.41
CA ASN A 165 -10.31 -38.55 -11.82
C ASN A 165 -9.02 -38.51 -12.64
N LYS A 166 -8.36 -39.66 -12.82
CA LYS A 166 -7.14 -39.85 -13.66
C LYS A 166 -7.36 -39.58 -15.18
N LEU A 167 -8.37 -38.79 -15.54
CA LEU A 167 -8.81 -38.52 -16.90
C LEU A 167 -8.10 -37.31 -17.50
N SER A 168 -8.21 -37.18 -18.82
CA SER A 168 -7.77 -36.02 -19.59
C SER A 168 -8.40 -34.73 -19.04
N MET A 169 -7.58 -33.71 -18.81
CA MET A 169 -8.04 -32.40 -18.34
C MET A 169 -8.94 -31.71 -19.37
N THR A 170 -10.11 -31.27 -18.93
CA THR A 170 -10.98 -30.40 -19.73
C THR A 170 -10.44 -28.96 -19.78
N VAL A 171 -11.00 -28.13 -20.67
CA VAL A 171 -10.71 -26.69 -20.70
C VAL A 171 -11.05 -26.02 -19.37
N LEU A 172 -12.14 -26.45 -18.72
CA LEU A 172 -12.57 -25.91 -17.43
C LEU A 172 -11.57 -26.27 -16.32
N ASP A 173 -11.04 -27.50 -16.33
CA ASP A 173 -9.98 -27.92 -15.40
C ASP A 173 -8.69 -27.11 -15.61
N LYS A 174 -8.34 -26.79 -16.85
CA LYS A 174 -7.18 -25.93 -17.15
C LYS A 174 -7.39 -24.50 -16.62
N ARG A 175 -8.58 -23.94 -16.78
CA ARG A 175 -8.93 -22.62 -16.22
C ARG A 175 -8.88 -22.63 -14.69
N GLU A 176 -9.45 -23.65 -14.06
CA GLU A 176 -9.42 -23.82 -12.61
C GLU A 176 -7.98 -23.98 -12.10
N THR A 177 -7.10 -24.68 -12.85
CA THR A 177 -5.67 -24.78 -12.53
C THR A 177 -4.97 -23.41 -12.58
N ILE A 178 -5.24 -22.61 -13.62
CA ILE A 178 -4.69 -21.25 -13.75
C ILE A 178 -5.12 -20.38 -12.57
N LEU A 179 -6.41 -20.44 -12.20
CA LEU A 179 -6.95 -19.71 -11.05
C LEU A 179 -6.34 -20.20 -9.73
N ALA A 180 -6.21 -21.51 -9.53
CA ALA A 180 -5.68 -22.11 -8.31
C ALA A 180 -4.20 -21.74 -8.13
N VAL A 181 -3.40 -21.84 -9.20
CA VAL A 181 -1.99 -21.43 -9.17
C VAL A 181 -1.87 -19.93 -8.91
N PHE A 182 -2.69 -19.09 -9.56
CA PHE A 182 -2.71 -17.67 -9.27
C PHE A 182 -3.05 -17.40 -7.79
N PHE A 183 -4.11 -18.03 -7.26
CA PHE A 183 -4.54 -17.85 -5.88
C PHE A 183 -3.46 -18.26 -4.88
N VAL A 184 -2.89 -19.47 -5.03
CA VAL A 184 -1.86 -19.99 -4.11
C VAL A 184 -0.61 -19.12 -4.14
N VAL A 185 -0.12 -18.75 -5.31
CA VAL A 185 1.11 -17.94 -5.45
C VAL A 185 0.88 -16.51 -4.96
N SER A 186 -0.27 -15.91 -5.27
CA SER A 186 -0.58 -14.56 -4.77
C SER A 186 -0.83 -14.55 -3.27
N TYR A 187 -1.41 -15.60 -2.70
CA TYR A 187 -1.60 -15.75 -1.25
C TYR A 187 -0.25 -15.86 -0.56
N ALA A 188 0.65 -16.72 -1.06
CA ALA A 188 2.01 -16.85 -0.52
C ALA A 188 2.78 -15.52 -0.60
N GLY A 189 2.69 -14.80 -1.72
CA GLY A 189 3.32 -13.49 -1.87
C GLY A 189 2.71 -12.41 -0.94
N TRP A 190 1.39 -12.41 -0.76
CA TRP A 190 0.70 -11.52 0.19
C TRP A 190 1.16 -11.79 1.63
N MET A 191 1.25 -13.06 2.03
CA MET A 191 1.73 -13.51 3.33
C MET A 191 3.20 -13.13 3.60
N ALA A 192 4.04 -13.18 2.56
CA ALA A 192 5.47 -12.88 2.68
C ALA A 192 5.75 -11.38 2.82
N LEU A 193 4.92 -10.52 2.23
CA LEU A 193 5.20 -9.10 2.12
C LEU A 193 4.42 -8.23 3.11
N HIS A 194 3.09 -8.33 3.13
CA HIS A 194 2.26 -7.30 3.76
C HIS A 194 1.23 -7.86 4.75
N THR A 195 0.63 -9.01 4.45
CA THR A 195 -0.40 -9.69 5.26
C THR A 195 -1.52 -8.79 5.77
N ILE A 196 -1.82 -7.71 5.03
CA ILE A 196 -2.85 -6.74 5.40
C ILE A 196 -4.06 -6.89 4.48
N HIS A 197 -5.26 -6.91 5.07
CA HIS A 197 -6.53 -7.20 4.42
C HIS A 197 -6.88 -6.22 3.30
N ARG A 198 -6.52 -4.93 3.42
CA ARG A 198 -6.76 -3.96 2.33
C ARG A 198 -6.06 -4.30 1.01
N TYR A 199 -5.12 -5.24 1.00
CA TYR A 199 -4.45 -5.73 -0.21
C TYR A 199 -4.97 -7.09 -0.68
N THR A 200 -6.00 -7.70 -0.05
CA THR A 200 -6.54 -9.02 -0.42
C THR A 200 -7.65 -8.98 -1.46
N ILE A 201 -8.10 -7.82 -1.93
CA ILE A 201 -9.21 -7.73 -2.91
C ILE A 201 -9.00 -8.61 -4.15
N GLY A 202 -7.76 -8.70 -4.67
CA GLY A 202 -7.46 -9.57 -5.81
C GLY A 202 -7.59 -11.06 -5.46
N LEU A 203 -7.17 -11.45 -4.25
CA LEU A 203 -7.33 -12.80 -3.72
C LEU A 203 -8.80 -13.17 -3.47
N GLU A 204 -9.58 -12.26 -2.88
CA GLU A 204 -11.01 -12.45 -2.60
C GLU A 204 -11.80 -12.69 -3.88
N LEU A 205 -11.56 -11.88 -4.92
CA LEU A 205 -12.21 -12.04 -6.23
C LEU A 205 -11.88 -13.39 -6.85
N VAL A 206 -10.61 -13.83 -6.78
CA VAL A 206 -10.21 -15.13 -7.34
C VAL A 206 -10.72 -16.30 -6.48
N ALA A 207 -10.79 -16.16 -5.16
CA ALA A 207 -11.35 -17.17 -4.28
C ALA A 207 -12.82 -17.45 -4.62
N VAL A 208 -13.60 -16.38 -4.81
CA VAL A 208 -15.01 -16.48 -5.25
C VAL A 208 -15.08 -17.11 -6.63
N LEU A 209 -14.22 -16.70 -7.56
CA LEU A 209 -14.20 -17.26 -8.92
C LEU A 209 -13.84 -18.75 -8.94
N LEU A 210 -12.88 -19.18 -8.12
CA LEU A 210 -12.52 -20.59 -7.92
C LEU A 210 -13.72 -21.40 -7.43
N LEU A 211 -14.42 -20.89 -6.42
CA LEU A 211 -15.62 -21.54 -5.89
C LEU A 211 -16.70 -21.67 -6.97
N VAL A 212 -16.99 -20.60 -7.72
CA VAL A 212 -18.01 -20.60 -8.77
C VAL A 212 -17.63 -21.55 -9.91
N VAL A 213 -16.37 -21.56 -10.36
CA VAL A 213 -15.89 -22.47 -11.42
C VAL A 213 -15.97 -23.93 -10.96
N GLY A 214 -15.53 -24.24 -9.74
CA GLY A 214 -15.62 -25.58 -9.16
C GLY A 214 -17.07 -26.07 -9.04
N LEU A 215 -17.98 -25.18 -8.63
CA LEU A 215 -19.42 -25.47 -8.54
C LEU A 215 -20.10 -25.58 -9.90
N ALA A 216 -19.60 -24.91 -10.95
CA ALA A 216 -20.17 -24.97 -12.30
C ALA A 216 -20.15 -26.41 -12.87
N HIS A 217 -19.25 -27.28 -12.41
CA HIS A 217 -19.26 -28.70 -12.73
C HIS A 217 -20.56 -29.41 -12.30
N ARG A 218 -21.32 -28.85 -11.33
CA ARG A 218 -22.58 -29.38 -10.80
C ARG A 218 -23.82 -28.71 -11.41
N ARG A 219 -23.67 -27.94 -12.50
CA ARG A 219 -24.74 -27.24 -13.23
C ARG A 219 -25.65 -26.41 -12.30
N ALA A 220 -26.97 -26.52 -12.44
CA ALA A 220 -27.96 -25.67 -11.74
C ALA A 220 -27.86 -25.77 -10.20
N ALA A 221 -27.62 -26.97 -9.65
CA ALA A 221 -27.45 -27.16 -8.22
C ALA A 221 -26.19 -26.45 -7.68
N GLY A 222 -25.11 -26.45 -8.46
CA GLY A 222 -23.88 -25.72 -8.12
C GLY A 222 -24.08 -24.20 -8.14
N LEU A 223 -24.80 -23.68 -9.12
CA LEU A 223 -25.13 -22.25 -9.20
C LEU A 223 -26.00 -21.79 -8.03
N ALA A 224 -27.04 -22.55 -7.68
CA ALA A 224 -27.89 -22.25 -6.53
C ALA A 224 -27.09 -22.24 -5.22
N LEU A 225 -26.25 -23.25 -4.99
CA LEU A 225 -25.36 -23.28 -3.83
C LEU A 225 -24.37 -22.10 -3.83
N GLY A 226 -23.80 -21.76 -4.99
CA GLY A 226 -22.90 -20.62 -5.12
C GLY A 226 -23.57 -19.30 -4.73
N MET A 227 -24.80 -19.06 -5.19
CA MET A 227 -25.57 -17.87 -4.82
C MET A 227 -25.85 -17.82 -3.31
N VAL A 228 -26.27 -18.94 -2.71
CA VAL A 228 -26.51 -19.03 -1.27
C VAL A 228 -25.22 -18.72 -0.49
N LEU A 229 -24.10 -19.34 -0.86
CA LEU A 229 -22.81 -19.08 -0.22
C LEU A 229 -22.38 -17.62 -0.35
N MET A 230 -22.57 -17.00 -1.53
CA MET A 230 -22.25 -15.58 -1.73
C MET A 230 -23.12 -14.68 -0.87
N THR A 231 -24.43 -14.94 -0.79
CA THR A 231 -25.33 -14.17 0.09
C THR A 231 -24.93 -14.32 1.55
N LEU A 232 -24.67 -15.54 2.02
CA LEU A 232 -24.22 -15.78 3.39
C LEU A 232 -22.90 -15.07 3.68
N LEU A 233 -21.94 -15.08 2.75
CA LEU A 233 -20.69 -14.34 2.88
C LEU A 233 -20.94 -12.84 3.09
N GLN A 234 -21.84 -12.22 2.34
CA GLN A 234 -22.14 -10.80 2.53
C GLN A 234 -22.75 -10.50 3.90
N LEU A 235 -23.51 -11.44 4.48
CA LEU A 235 -24.12 -11.27 5.80
C LEU A 235 -23.12 -11.42 6.96
N VAL A 236 -22.10 -12.27 6.80
CA VAL A 236 -21.11 -12.56 7.87
C VAL A 236 -19.81 -11.78 7.74
N THR A 237 -19.57 -11.12 6.61
CA THR A 237 -18.35 -10.32 6.40
C THR A 237 -18.41 -9.06 7.27
N VAL A 238 -17.41 -8.90 8.14
CA VAL A 238 -17.18 -7.66 8.88
C VAL A 238 -16.21 -6.81 8.08
N SER A 239 -16.75 -5.82 7.37
CA SER A 239 -15.96 -4.87 6.61
C SER A 239 -15.54 -3.69 7.49
N PRO A 240 -14.25 -3.34 7.53
CA PRO A 240 -13.77 -2.18 8.26
C PRO A 240 -14.24 -0.91 7.53
N ASP A 241 -14.93 -0.05 8.27
CA ASP A 241 -15.54 1.15 7.71
C ASP A 241 -14.48 2.21 7.34
N TRP A 242 -13.33 2.25 8.04
CA TRP A 242 -12.25 3.25 7.84
C TRP A 242 -12.76 4.70 7.68
N GLY A 243 -13.93 5.01 8.26
CA GLY A 243 -14.57 6.32 8.14
C GLY A 243 -15.08 6.65 6.74
N ARG A 244 -15.64 5.69 5.98
CA ARG A 244 -16.23 5.96 4.66
C ARG A 244 -17.33 7.01 4.77
N GLY A 245 -17.15 8.12 4.06
CA GLY A 245 -18.15 9.16 3.89
C GLY A 245 -18.74 9.18 2.48
N ALA A 246 -19.79 10.00 2.30
CA ALA A 246 -20.29 10.32 0.97
C ALA A 246 -19.24 11.09 0.15
N TYR A 247 -19.21 10.87 -1.16
CA TYR A 247 -18.36 11.66 -2.06
C TYR A 247 -18.88 13.09 -2.18
N THR A 248 -18.09 14.07 -1.74
CA THR A 248 -18.36 15.50 -1.91
C THR A 248 -17.40 16.12 -2.91
N THR A 249 -17.75 17.28 -3.46
CA THR A 249 -16.86 18.10 -4.29
C THR A 249 -16.79 19.51 -3.67
N PRO A 250 -15.62 19.94 -3.15
CA PRO A 250 -14.37 19.19 -3.05
C PRO A 250 -14.45 18.03 -2.03
N PHE A 251 -13.68 16.97 -2.27
CA PHE A 251 -13.61 15.81 -1.37
C PHE A 251 -12.81 16.15 -0.09
N ALA A 252 -11.68 16.85 -0.27
CA ALA A 252 -10.85 17.37 0.81
C ALA A 252 -10.78 18.90 0.71
N PHE A 253 -11.03 19.60 1.81
CA PHE A 253 -10.77 21.04 1.93
C PHE A 253 -10.36 21.41 3.36
N ASN A 254 -9.56 22.45 3.49
CA ASN A 254 -9.21 23.08 4.76
C ASN A 254 -9.56 24.57 4.68
N ALA A 255 -10.18 25.12 5.72
CA ALA A 255 -10.50 26.54 5.83
C ALA A 255 -9.27 27.34 6.31
N HIS A 256 -8.20 27.35 5.52
CA HIS A 256 -6.97 28.07 5.85
C HIS A 256 -7.24 29.58 6.01
N PRO A 257 -6.68 30.22 7.05
CA PRO A 257 -6.68 31.66 7.14
C PRO A 257 -5.70 32.26 6.12
N ASN A 258 -5.80 33.56 5.92
CA ASN A 258 -4.76 34.31 5.22
C ASN A 258 -3.51 34.36 6.10
N TYR A 259 -2.46 33.65 5.68
CA TYR A 259 -1.15 33.70 6.34
C TYR A 259 -0.37 34.93 5.85
N PRO A 260 0.25 35.72 6.74
CA PRO A 260 1.11 36.82 6.33
C PRO A 260 2.30 36.33 5.47
N GLY A 261 2.83 37.20 4.60
CA GLY A 261 4.00 36.87 3.77
C GLY A 261 5.23 36.49 4.60
N GLY A 262 5.92 35.42 4.21
CA GLY A 262 7.02 34.83 4.98
C GLY A 262 6.56 33.93 6.13
N SER A 263 5.34 33.40 6.06
CA SER A 263 4.85 32.38 7.00
C SER A 263 5.39 31.00 6.68
N VAL A 264 5.73 30.24 7.72
CA VAL A 264 6.08 28.81 7.64
C VAL A 264 5.20 28.03 8.61
N LEU A 265 4.66 26.90 8.15
CA LEU A 265 3.95 25.94 8.99
C LEU A 265 4.86 24.75 9.29
N ALA A 266 4.90 24.33 10.55
CA ALA A 266 5.69 23.18 10.97
C ALA A 266 4.87 22.22 11.84
N SER A 267 4.89 20.94 11.49
CA SER A 267 4.37 19.85 12.32
C SER A 267 5.51 19.16 13.04
N PHE A 268 5.33 18.95 14.34
CA PHE A 268 6.21 18.15 15.20
C PHE A 268 5.49 16.90 15.73
N SER A 269 4.45 16.45 15.02
CA SER A 269 3.54 15.40 15.46
C SER A 269 3.70 14.11 14.65
N GLY A 270 3.69 12.98 15.34
CA GLY A 270 3.53 11.66 14.73
C GLY A 270 2.11 11.41 14.19
N ALA A 271 1.16 12.31 14.45
CA ALA A 271 -0.20 12.20 13.95
C ALA A 271 -0.26 12.31 12.40
N PRO A 272 -1.19 11.61 11.72
CA PRO A 272 -1.29 11.60 10.27
C PRO A 272 -1.98 12.87 9.71
N ILE A 273 -1.42 14.04 10.01
CA ILE A 273 -2.00 15.36 9.68
C ILE A 273 -1.47 15.97 8.37
N GLY A 274 -0.88 15.15 7.48
CA GLY A 274 -0.36 15.62 6.19
C GLY A 274 -1.43 16.26 5.28
N TYR A 275 -2.71 15.97 5.52
CA TYR A 275 -3.83 16.58 4.79
C TYR A 275 -3.97 18.10 5.03
N VAL A 276 -3.23 18.66 6.00
CA VAL A 276 -3.12 20.12 6.20
C VAL A 276 -2.59 20.84 4.96
N ALA A 277 -1.85 20.16 4.07
CA ALA A 277 -1.38 20.76 2.81
C ALA A 277 -2.53 21.09 1.82
N VAL A 278 -3.72 20.50 1.98
CA VAL A 278 -4.82 20.67 1.03
C VAL A 278 -5.35 22.11 1.07
N GLY A 279 -5.20 22.84 -0.03
CA GLY A 279 -5.62 24.23 -0.14
C GLY A 279 -4.71 25.22 0.59
N LEU A 280 -3.53 24.79 1.05
CA LEU A 280 -2.51 25.68 1.59
C LEU A 280 -1.93 26.55 0.45
N PRO A 281 -1.72 27.87 0.66
CA PRO A 281 -1.08 28.73 -0.34
C PRO A 281 0.32 28.25 -0.70
N THR A 282 0.69 28.36 -1.98
CA THR A 282 1.97 27.88 -2.52
C THR A 282 3.20 28.57 -1.92
N GLU A 283 3.02 29.77 -1.39
CA GLU A 283 4.06 30.60 -0.77
C GLU A 283 4.32 30.25 0.69
N VAL A 284 3.52 29.34 1.28
CA VAL A 284 3.57 28.97 2.69
C VAL A 284 4.08 27.52 2.80
N PRO A 285 5.37 27.32 3.12
CA PRO A 285 5.92 25.98 3.28
C PRO A 285 5.26 25.23 4.45
N LEU A 286 5.03 23.93 4.26
CA LEU A 286 4.64 23.01 5.32
C LEU A 286 5.77 22.03 5.58
N LEU A 287 6.32 22.06 6.79
CA LEU A 287 7.44 21.25 7.23
C LEU A 287 6.95 20.12 8.16
N GLY A 288 7.39 18.90 7.93
CA GLY A 288 7.15 17.76 8.83
C GLY A 288 8.44 17.35 9.54
N LEU A 289 8.71 17.95 10.70
CA LEU A 289 10.03 17.85 11.36
C LEU A 289 10.07 16.81 12.49
N ASN A 290 8.95 16.17 12.80
CA ASN A 290 8.90 14.95 13.60
C ASN A 290 7.69 14.14 13.13
N ASN A 291 7.90 12.91 12.68
CA ASN A 291 6.88 12.04 12.07
C ASN A 291 7.30 10.56 12.09
N ASN A 292 6.64 9.71 11.30
CA ASN A 292 6.93 8.27 11.23
C ASN A 292 8.22 7.89 10.46
N LEU A 293 8.94 8.87 9.91
CA LEU A 293 10.21 8.72 9.19
C LEU A 293 11.37 9.42 9.89
N VAL A 294 11.09 10.53 10.58
CA VAL A 294 12.09 11.31 11.33
C VAL A 294 11.69 11.53 12.78
N SER A 295 12.70 11.44 13.63
CA SER A 295 12.66 11.78 15.04
C SER A 295 13.71 12.83 15.35
N THR A 296 13.70 13.34 16.59
CA THR A 296 14.61 14.40 17.01
C THR A 296 15.99 13.91 17.46
N THR A 297 16.32 12.63 17.23
CA THR A 297 17.57 12.02 17.69
C THR A 297 18.70 12.10 16.66
N THR A 298 18.37 12.33 15.39
CA THR A 298 19.33 12.29 14.29
C THR A 298 19.03 13.44 13.36
N CYS A 299 20.04 14.29 13.10
CA CYS A 299 19.92 15.32 12.07
C CYS A 299 20.03 14.66 10.70
N ARG A 300 19.17 15.09 9.78
CA ARG A 300 19.17 14.67 8.38
C ARG A 300 19.09 15.88 7.49
N ARG A 301 19.46 15.74 6.22
CA ARG A 301 19.46 16.84 5.24
C ARG A 301 18.14 17.60 5.19
N TRP A 302 17.00 16.93 5.01
CA TRP A 302 15.69 17.61 5.05
C TRP A 302 15.31 18.27 6.39
N GLN A 303 15.84 17.79 7.53
CA GLN A 303 15.62 18.42 8.85
C GLN A 303 16.48 19.67 8.99
N LEU A 304 17.69 19.66 8.42
CA LEU A 304 18.56 20.81 8.31
C LEU A 304 17.95 21.89 7.40
N ASP A 305 17.47 21.51 6.21
CA ASP A 305 16.76 22.42 5.30
C ASP A 305 15.48 22.98 5.94
N GLY A 306 14.77 22.13 6.67
CA GLY A 306 13.62 22.54 7.48
C GLY A 306 14.00 23.55 8.58
N LEU A 307 15.11 23.33 9.29
CA LEU A 307 15.60 24.24 10.32
C LEU A 307 16.00 25.60 9.72
N ARG A 308 16.63 25.62 8.54
CA ARG A 308 16.91 26.86 7.78
C ARG A 308 15.62 27.59 7.43
N ALA A 309 14.62 26.87 6.94
CA ALA A 309 13.30 27.44 6.66
C ALA A 309 12.64 28.03 7.92
N LEU A 310 12.75 27.36 9.08
CA LEU A 310 12.27 27.89 10.36
C LEU A 310 12.98 29.19 10.76
N HIS A 311 14.30 29.25 10.65
CA HIS A 311 15.09 30.45 10.98
C HIS A 311 14.83 31.62 10.03
N SER A 312 14.53 31.34 8.76
CA SER A 312 14.18 32.37 7.77
C SER A 312 12.73 32.87 7.87
N ALA A 313 11.89 32.19 8.65
CA ALA A 313 10.47 32.50 8.75
C ALA A 313 10.23 33.84 9.47
N LYS A 314 9.42 34.72 8.86
CA LYS A 314 8.94 35.94 9.54
C LYS A 314 7.83 35.62 10.54
N TYR A 315 7.01 34.62 10.19
CA TYR A 315 5.92 34.14 11.03
C TYR A 315 5.97 32.62 11.08
N LEU A 316 6.10 32.06 12.27
CA LEU A 316 6.13 30.61 12.46
C LEU A 316 4.81 30.13 13.04
N TRP A 317 4.30 29.05 12.49
CA TRP A 317 3.05 28.44 12.91
C TRP A 317 3.25 26.95 13.17
N THR A 318 2.95 26.48 14.38
CA THR A 318 2.94 25.04 14.67
C THR A 318 1.59 24.45 14.33
N VAL A 319 1.60 23.29 13.68
CA VAL A 319 0.41 22.52 13.31
C VAL A 319 0.31 21.29 14.20
N GLN A 320 -0.86 21.04 14.77
CA GLN A 320 -1.12 19.92 15.69
C GLN A 320 -2.52 19.32 15.47
N SER A 321 -2.68 18.03 15.78
CA SER A 321 -3.95 17.29 15.61
C SER A 321 -5.01 17.65 16.64
N ASP A 322 -4.59 18.21 17.78
CA ASP A 322 -5.44 18.44 18.94
C ASP A 322 -5.32 19.88 19.47
N ALA A 323 -6.27 20.32 20.30
CA ALA A 323 -6.25 21.67 20.85
C ALA A 323 -5.09 21.90 21.84
N VAL A 324 -4.63 20.83 22.50
CA VAL A 324 -3.58 20.86 23.51
C VAL A 324 -2.34 20.20 22.92
N THR A 325 -1.22 20.91 22.97
CA THR A 325 0.07 20.36 22.56
C THR A 325 0.46 19.22 23.49
N THR A 326 0.72 18.04 22.92
CA THR A 326 1.15 16.88 23.71
C THR A 326 2.58 17.06 24.23
N PRO A 327 2.98 16.36 25.31
CA PRO A 327 4.35 16.40 25.80
C PRO A 327 5.40 16.04 24.73
N ASP A 328 5.07 15.09 23.84
CA ASP A 328 5.96 14.65 22.76
C ASP A 328 6.12 15.74 21.69
N GLU A 329 5.04 16.38 21.27
CA GLU A 329 5.09 17.52 20.34
C GLU A 329 5.84 18.71 20.94
N LEU A 330 5.67 18.96 22.24
CA LEU A 330 6.37 20.02 22.94
C LEU A 330 7.88 19.72 23.05
N SER A 331 8.25 18.48 23.35
CA SER A 331 9.64 18.02 23.38
C SER A 331 10.27 18.13 21.98
N ALA A 332 9.56 17.66 20.96
CA ALA A 332 10.04 17.68 19.59
C ALA A 332 10.21 19.10 19.06
N SER A 333 9.23 19.99 19.26
CA SER A 333 9.34 21.40 18.86
C SER A 333 10.50 22.12 19.55
N ARG A 334 10.69 21.89 20.86
CA ARG A 334 11.82 22.46 21.61
C ARG A 334 13.18 21.95 21.11
N ALA A 335 13.28 20.71 20.64
CA ALA A 335 14.52 20.19 20.07
C ALA A 335 15.01 21.01 18.85
N TYR A 336 14.08 21.63 18.10
CA TYR A 336 14.38 22.57 17.01
C TYR A 336 14.43 24.04 17.45
N GLY A 337 14.33 24.33 18.76
CA GLY A 337 14.25 25.69 19.27
C GLY A 337 12.92 26.38 18.99
N VAL A 338 11.85 25.63 18.72
CA VAL A 338 10.51 26.18 18.47
C VAL A 338 9.69 26.17 19.76
N HIS A 339 9.20 27.35 20.15
CA HIS A 339 8.28 27.51 21.27
C HIS A 339 6.87 27.75 20.76
N VAL A 340 5.98 26.80 21.07
CA VAL A 340 4.56 26.87 20.72
C VAL A 340 3.85 27.88 21.63
N GLY A 341 3.27 28.91 21.03
CA GLY A 341 2.49 29.93 21.72
C GLY A 341 0.99 29.61 21.77
N ALA A 342 0.24 30.48 22.44
CA ALA A 342 -1.21 30.42 22.58
C ALA A 342 -1.84 31.82 22.34
N PRO A 343 -3.11 31.91 21.90
CA PRO A 343 -4.05 30.82 21.67
C PRO A 343 -3.86 30.12 20.32
N CYS A 344 -4.06 28.80 20.31
CA CYS A 344 -4.13 28.00 19.08
C CYS A 344 -5.49 28.18 18.41
N ARG A 345 -5.50 28.34 17.08
CA ARG A 345 -6.72 28.49 16.28
C ARG A 345 -7.11 27.14 15.67
N LYS A 346 -8.36 26.72 15.90
CA LYS A 346 -8.95 25.56 15.22
C LYS A 346 -9.21 25.89 13.76
N ILE A 347 -8.75 25.03 12.86
CA ILE A 347 -9.01 25.08 11.42
C ILE A 347 -10.02 23.99 11.09
N GLN A 348 -11.08 24.38 10.39
CA GLN A 348 -12.08 23.44 9.90
C GLN A 348 -11.54 22.71 8.67
N SER A 349 -11.77 21.39 8.63
CA SER A 349 -11.44 20.52 7.51
C SER A 349 -12.61 19.61 7.23
N SER A 350 -12.79 19.18 5.97
CA SER A 350 -13.71 18.08 5.64
C SER A 350 -13.21 16.71 6.12
N LEU A 351 -11.95 16.61 6.51
CA LEU A 351 -11.38 15.43 7.14
C LEU A 351 -11.50 15.58 8.67
N GLN A 352 -10.39 15.83 9.35
CA GLN A 352 -10.38 16.11 10.78
C GLN A 352 -9.95 17.55 11.02
N ALA A 353 -10.59 18.24 11.95
CA ALA A 353 -10.13 19.56 12.34
C ALA A 353 -8.72 19.48 12.95
N PHE A 354 -7.91 20.50 12.69
CA PHE A 354 -6.56 20.62 13.22
C PHE A 354 -6.37 22.00 13.84
N TRP A 355 -5.28 22.21 14.56
CA TRP A 355 -4.99 23.47 15.23
C TRP A 355 -3.69 24.06 14.70
N VAL A 356 -3.70 25.38 14.54
CA VAL A 356 -2.54 26.17 14.16
C VAL A 356 -2.25 27.15 15.28
N CYS A 357 -1.06 27.04 15.86
CA CYS A 357 -0.61 27.84 16.98
C CYS A 357 0.47 28.82 16.50
N PRO A 358 0.41 30.11 16.88
CA PRO A 358 1.53 31.02 16.65
C PRO A 358 2.74 30.53 17.45
N SER A 359 3.90 30.49 16.81
CA SER A 359 5.13 29.97 17.42
C SER A 359 6.29 30.92 17.13
N HIS A 360 7.34 30.83 17.91
CA HIS A 360 8.54 31.64 17.73
C HIS A 360 9.80 30.80 17.95
N MET A 361 10.88 31.25 17.34
CA MET A 361 12.21 30.67 17.55
C MET A 361 12.79 31.18 18.87
N ASN A 362 13.29 30.26 19.66
CA ASN A 362 14.21 30.49 20.75
C ASN A 362 15.22 29.33 20.75
N SER A 363 16.41 29.59 20.23
CA SER A 363 17.46 28.57 20.09
C SER A 363 18.01 28.08 21.44
N SER A 364 17.61 28.69 22.56
CA SER A 364 17.97 28.24 23.90
C SER A 364 17.37 26.85 24.17
N GLY A 365 18.20 25.81 24.15
CA GLY A 365 17.77 24.43 24.37
C GLY A 365 17.38 23.67 23.11
N ALA A 366 17.62 24.21 21.91
CA ALA A 366 17.66 23.42 20.70
C ALA A 366 18.75 22.33 20.82
N THR A 367 18.50 21.14 20.30
CA THR A 367 19.38 19.97 20.45
C THR A 367 19.66 19.25 19.14
N ILE A 368 18.86 19.48 18.09
CA ILE A 368 19.00 18.80 16.80
C ILE A 368 19.66 19.72 15.76
N CYS A 369 20.49 19.14 14.89
CA CYS A 369 21.15 19.82 13.77
C CYS A 369 22.05 21.01 14.16
N LEU A 370 22.41 21.17 15.44
CA LEU A 370 23.14 22.35 15.92
C LEU A 370 24.51 22.54 15.24
N GLN A 371 25.28 21.46 15.13
CA GLN A 371 26.63 21.51 14.57
C GLN A 371 26.58 21.73 13.06
N ASP A 372 25.74 20.96 12.36
CA ASP A 372 25.57 21.07 10.90
C ASP A 372 25.04 22.45 10.47
N PHE A 373 24.14 23.04 11.27
CA PHE A 373 23.63 24.39 11.02
C PHE A 373 24.66 25.49 11.32
N ALA A 374 25.48 25.31 12.35
CA ALA A 374 26.53 26.26 12.70
C ALA A 374 27.67 26.27 11.66
N ASP A 375 27.98 25.11 11.08
CA ASP A 375 29.06 24.95 10.10
C ASP A 375 28.71 25.53 8.72
N ASN A 376 27.42 25.54 8.33
CA ASN A 376 26.93 26.13 7.07
C ASN A 376 25.55 26.81 7.23
N PRO A 377 25.50 28.04 7.78
CA PRO A 377 24.24 28.75 8.03
C PRO A 377 23.60 29.36 6.76
N ASP A 378 24.38 29.59 5.70
CA ASP A 378 23.97 30.32 4.48
C ASP A 378 23.86 29.44 3.21
N GLU A 379 24.21 28.14 3.29
CA GLU A 379 23.80 27.13 2.29
C GLU A 379 22.37 26.68 2.55
#